data_AF-A0A925YJA9-F1
#
_entry.id   AF-A0A925YJA9-F1
#
_cell.length_a   1.000
_cell.length_b   1.000
_cell.length_c   1.000
_cell.angle_alpha   90.00
_cell.angle_beta   90.00
_cell.angle_gamma   90.00
#
_symmetry.space_group_name_H-M   'P 1'
#
loop_
_entity.id
_entity.type
_entity.pdbx_description
1 polymer ?
#
loop_
_entity_poly.entity_id
_entity_poly.type
_entity_poly.pdbx_seq_one_letter_code
_entity_poly.pdbx_strand_id
1 'polypeptide(L)' 'MHGHLRRIFAANLAPGGTVLIADPFRAPSLRLLAGLEAEGWQVGFTKWNLGDDTPPRPVGVFQLRR' A
#
# COMPACT_ATOMS: atom_id res chain seq x y z
N MET A 1 1.15 6.60 -7.22
CA MET A 1 2.43 6.01 -6.78
C MET A 1 3.25 5.62 -7.98
N HIS A 2 4.58 5.68 -7.86
CA HIS A 2 5.52 5.44 -8.96
C HIS A 2 6.09 4.01 -8.89
N GLY A 3 6.34 3.36 -10.04
CA GLY A 3 6.85 1.99 -10.09
C GLY A 3 8.24 1.79 -9.44
N HIS A 4 9.01 2.87 -9.27
CA HIS A 4 10.29 2.85 -8.55
C HIS A 4 10.16 2.43 -7.09
N LEU A 5 8.99 2.63 -6.47
CA LEU A 5 8.77 2.21 -5.09
C LEU A 5 8.93 0.69 -4.93
N ARG A 6 8.57 -0.11 -5.95
CA ARG A 6 8.79 -1.55 -5.96
C ARG A 6 10.26 -1.91 -5.73
N ARG A 7 11.16 -1.24 -6.47
CA ARG A 7 12.61 -1.45 -6.32
C ARG A 7 13.10 -1.02 -4.94
N ILE A 8 12.59 0.09 -4.43
CA ILE A 8 12.97 0.60 -3.10
C ILE A 8 12.55 -0.39 -2.02
N PHE A 9 11.32 -0.90 -2.05
CA PHE A 9 10.83 -1.88 -1.08
C PHE A 9 11.67 -3.16 -1.14
N ALA A 10 11.89 -3.71 -2.34
CA ALA A 10 12.64 -4.96 -2.49
C ALA A 10 14.12 -4.84 -2.07
N ALA A 11 14.73 -3.65 -2.22
CA ALA A 11 16.15 -3.44 -1.90
C ALA A 11 16.40 -3.07 -0.43
N ASN A 12 15.43 -2.47 0.26
CA ASN A 12 15.63 -1.92 1.60
C ASN A 12 14.85 -2.67 2.70
N LEU A 13 13.94 -3.57 2.34
CA LEU A 13 13.19 -4.33 3.32
C LEU A 13 14.08 -5.43 3.92
N ALA A 14 14.37 -5.31 5.22
CA ALA A 14 15.07 -6.35 5.96
C ALA A 14 14.25 -7.66 5.97
N PRO A 15 14.88 -8.84 6.14
CA PRO A 15 14.16 -10.11 6.28
C PRO A 15 13.09 -10.03 7.37
N GLY A 16 11.86 -10.46 7.04
CA GLY A 16 10.69 -10.35 7.94
C GLY A 16 10.12 -8.95 8.11
N GLY A 17 10.67 -7.95 7.41
CA GLY A 17 10.21 -6.57 7.44
C GLY A 17 8.80 -6.40 6.86
N THR A 18 8.18 -5.28 7.19
CA THR A 18 6.83 -4.90 6.70
C THR A 18 6.85 -3.48 6.15
N VAL A 19 6.25 -3.27 4.97
CA VAL A 19 6.00 -1.93 4.43
C VAL A 19 4.56 -1.53 4.74
N LEU A 20 4.36 -0.29 5.22
CA LEU A 20 3.04 0.31 5.43
C LEU A 20 2.81 1.44 4.44
N ILE A 21 1.68 1.40 3.73
CA ILE A 21 1.25 2.44 2.79
C ILE A 21 -0.14 2.92 3.20
N ALA A 22 -0.29 4.22 3.47
CA ALA A 22 -1.59 4.86 3.58
C ALA A 22 -1.91 5.58 2.26
N ASP A 23 -3.06 5.28 1.65
CA ASP A 23 -3.45 5.87 0.38
C ASP A 23 -4.98 6.04 0.26
N PRO A 24 -5.50 7.16 -0.28
CA PRO A 24 -6.93 7.37 -0.50
C PRO A 24 -7.43 6.68 -1.79
N PHE A 25 -7.03 5.42 -2.00
CA PHE A 25 -7.48 4.57 -3.11
C PHE A 25 -7.22 5.14 -4.52
N ARG A 26 -6.10 5.84 -4.73
CA ARG A 26 -5.74 6.37 -6.04
C ARG A 26 -5.43 5.22 -6.99
N ALA A 27 -5.96 5.26 -8.22
CA ALA A 27 -5.77 4.20 -9.21
C ALA A 27 -4.30 3.77 -9.43
N PRO A 28 -3.30 4.70 -9.48
CA PRO A 28 -1.89 4.29 -9.58
C PRO A 28 -1.38 3.49 -8.38
N SER A 29 -1.91 3.75 -7.18
CA SER A 29 -1.55 3.02 -5.96
C SER A 29 -2.14 1.61 -5.99
N LEU A 30 -3.41 1.48 -6.41
CA LEU A 30 -4.05 0.18 -6.58
C LEU A 30 -3.34 -0.69 -7.63
N ARG A 31 -2.90 -0.10 -8.74
CA ARG A 31 -2.09 -0.82 -9.75
C ARG A 31 -0.75 -1.30 -9.20
N LEU A 32 -0.07 -0.49 -8.39
CA LEU A 32 1.18 -0.90 -7.74
C LEU A 32 0.95 -2.07 -6.78
N LEU A 33 -0.10 -2.00 -5.95
CA LEU A 33 -0.44 -3.04 -4.98
C LEU A 33 -0.77 -4.37 -5.68
N ALA A 34 -1.60 -4.33 -6.73
CA ALA A 34 -1.91 -5.52 -7.53
C ALA A 34 -0.67 -6.12 -8.20
N GLY A 35 0.25 -5.27 -8.68
CA GLY A 35 1.53 -5.74 -9.25
C GLY A 35 2.43 -6.42 -8.22
N LEU A 36 2.49 -5.90 -7.00
CA LEU A 36 3.25 -6.52 -5.90
C LEU A 36 2.64 -7.87 -5.48
N GLU A 37 1.32 -7.95 -5.38
CA GLU A 37 0.61 -9.19 -5.07
C GLU A 37 0.87 -10.28 -6.13
N ALA A 38 0.83 -9.91 -7.42
CA ALA A 38 1.16 -10.82 -8.52
C ALA A 38 2.62 -11.32 -8.48
N GLU A 39 3.52 -10.58 -7.81
CA GLU A 39 4.93 -10.96 -7.59
C GLU A 39 5.15 -11.76 -6.30
N GLY A 40 4.06 -12.16 -5.61
CA GLY A 40 4.10 -13.00 -4.43
C GLY A 40 4.15 -12.25 -3.10
N TRP A 41 4.00 -10.93 -3.11
CA TRP A 41 3.88 -10.18 -1.86
C TRP A 41 2.52 -10.41 -1.22
N GLN A 42 2.50 -10.57 0.10
CA GLN A 42 1.27 -10.59 0.89
C GLN A 42 0.80 -9.15 1.13
N VAL A 43 -0.49 -8.88 0.86
CA VAL A 43 -1.10 -7.57 1.04
C VAL A 43 -2.22 -7.65 2.08
N GLY A 44 -1.96 -7.11 3.27
CA GLY A 44 -3.00 -6.85 4.28
C GLY A 44 -3.66 -5.50 4.03
N PHE A 45 -4.94 -5.37 4.37
CA PHE A 45 -5.72 -4.15 4.14
C PHE A 45 -6.59 -3.80 5.35
N THR A 46 -6.54 -2.54 5.76
CA THR A 46 -7.48 -1.94 6.71
C THR A 46 -8.00 -0.62 6.15
N LYS A 47 -9.32 -0.42 6.17
CA LYS A 47 -9.95 0.83 5.76
C LYS A 47 -10.18 1.74 6.96
N TRP A 48 -9.86 3.01 6.79
CA TRP A 48 -10.19 4.09 7.71
C TRP A 48 -10.99 5.16 6.98
N ASN A 49 -11.85 5.87 7.70
CA ASN A 49 -12.46 7.11 7.22
C ASN A 49 -11.84 8.24 8.06
N LEU A 50 -11.17 9.20 7.42
CA LEU A 50 -10.43 10.26 8.08
C LEU A 50 -11.05 11.62 7.77
N GLY A 51 -10.97 12.52 8.74
CA GLY A 51 -11.45 13.90 8.68
C GLY A 51 -12.88 14.07 9.18
N ASP A 52 -13.19 15.30 9.58
CA ASP A 52 -14.52 15.72 10.04
C ASP A 52 -15.41 16.19 8.87
N ASP A 53 -14.91 16.06 7.63
CA ASP A 53 -15.64 16.38 6.40
C ASP A 53 -16.89 15.49 6.23
N THR A 54 -17.93 16.01 5.58
CA THR A 54 -19.13 15.23 5.23
C THR A 54 -19.22 15.06 3.69
N PRO A 55 -18.99 13.85 3.13
CA PRO A 55 -18.62 12.61 3.78
C PRO A 55 -17.11 12.52 4.13
N PRO A 56 -16.72 11.73 5.14
CA PRO A 56 -15.33 11.60 5.55
C PRO A 56 -14.49 10.90 4.47
N ARG A 57 -13.19 11.24 4.38
CA ARG A 57 -12.32 10.74 3.32
C ARG A 57 -11.91 9.29 3.59
N PRO A 58 -12.19 8.34 2.70
CA PRO A 58 -11.72 6.97 2.86
C PRO A 58 -10.22 6.88 2.59
N VAL A 59 -9.49 6.20 3.48
CA VAL A 59 -8.06 5.88 3.33
C VAL A 59 -7.85 4.39 3.60
N GLY A 60 -7.10 3.73 2.71
CA GLY A 60 -6.62 2.37 2.91
C GLY A 60 -5.23 2.38 3.54
N VAL A 61 -5.04 1.58 4.58
CA VAL A 61 -3.73 1.23 5.12
C VAL A 61 -3.40 -0.17 4.63
N PHE A 62 -2.35 -0.28 3.82
CA PHE A 62 -1.89 -1.50 3.20
C PHE A 62 -0.61 -1.97 3.85
N GLN A 63 -0.60 -3.22 4.27
CA GLN A 63 0.55 -3.87 4.90
C GLN A 63 1.16 -4.87 3.92
N LEU A 64 2.40 -4.65 3.51
CA LEU A 64 3.07 -5.47 2.51
C LEU A 64 4.19 -6.28 3.15
N ARG A 65 4.20 -7.58 2.90
CA ARG A 65 5.23 -8.54 3.34
C ARG A 65 5.69 -9.38 2.16
N ARG A 66 6.95 -9.78 2.15
CA ARG A 66 7.56 -10.61 1.11
C ARG A 66 7.90 -11.99 1.66
#